data_AF-A0A6B9FD81-F1
#
_entry.id   AF-A0A6B9FD81-F1
#
_cell.length_a   1.000
_cell.length_b   1.000
_cell.length_c   1.000
_cell.angle_alpha   90.00
_cell.angle_beta   90.00
_cell.angle_gamma   90.00
#
_symmetry.space_group_name_H-M   'P 1'
#
loop_
_entity.id
_entity.type
_entity.pdbx_description
1 polymer ?
#
loop_
_entity_poly.entity_id
_entity_poly.type
_entity_poly.pdbx_seq_one_letter_code
_entity_poly.pdbx_strand_id
1 'polypeptide(L)'
;MEAAAAFSEKRLASKFPENDHVRAKIRQTLQRLRDRGEVDFLDENGAYRINDLDLNAELDRESSEADKSRTPDPDSEPQLTEDEERFTETRRRARDSDFIEAVREAYNQTCVVCGSSRETPDGQPEVEAAHIYPKSAGGADDVRNGVALCRLHHWAFDTGWLAFTDDHEILVKDVPEREGYYEFKQLEGNSLVLPEEGGVEPHPTYLQEHRELHGF
;
A
#
# COMPACT_ATOMS: atom_id res chain seq x y z
N MET A 1 -22.10 22.06 -1.94
CA MET A 1 -21.73 22.90 -3.11
C MET A 1 -20.27 22.61 -3.39
N GLU A 2 -20.05 21.71 -4.32
CA GLU A 2 -18.77 21.11 -4.64
C GLU A 2 -17.98 22.05 -5.55
N ALA A 3 -16.77 22.41 -5.13
CA ALA A 3 -15.88 23.26 -5.91
C ALA A 3 -15.23 22.42 -7.01
N ALA A 4 -15.86 22.36 -8.18
CA ALA A 4 -15.19 21.94 -9.40
C ALA A 4 -14.02 22.89 -9.64
N ALA A 5 -12.79 22.40 -9.44
CA ALA A 5 -11.57 23.12 -9.79
C ALA A 5 -11.55 23.26 -11.32
N ALA A 6 -12.16 24.33 -11.82
CA ALA A 6 -12.20 24.67 -13.23
C ALA A 6 -10.76 24.81 -13.72
N PHE A 7 -10.33 23.81 -14.49
CA PHE A 7 -9.06 23.77 -15.21
C PHE A 7 -9.12 24.81 -16.32
N SER A 8 -9.08 26.09 -15.96
CA SER A 8 -9.29 27.19 -16.90
C SER A 8 -8.10 27.28 -17.83
N GLU A 9 -8.38 27.06 -19.11
CA GLU A 9 -7.47 27.12 -20.25
C GLU A 9 -6.57 28.37 -20.26
N LYS A 10 -7.08 29.50 -19.75
CA LYS A 10 -6.35 30.76 -19.59
C LYS A 10 -5.21 30.69 -18.57
N ARG A 11 -5.35 29.90 -17.50
CA ARG A 11 -4.38 29.79 -16.40
C ARG A 11 -3.15 28.96 -16.77
N LEU A 12 -3.31 27.98 -17.68
CA LEU A 12 -2.21 27.16 -18.16
C LEU A 12 -1.41 27.84 -19.27
N ALA A 13 -2.11 28.53 -20.18
CA ALA A 13 -1.45 29.32 -21.23
C ALA A 13 -0.64 30.49 -20.65
N SER A 14 -1.09 31.10 -19.55
CA SER A 14 -0.34 32.17 -18.89
C SER A 14 0.87 31.67 -18.10
N LYS A 15 0.80 30.46 -17.54
CA LYS A 15 1.87 29.89 -16.70
C LYS A 15 2.96 29.20 -17.53
N PHE A 16 2.65 28.74 -18.74
CA PHE A 16 3.59 28.06 -19.65
C PHE A 16 3.41 28.53 -21.11
N PRO A 17 3.76 29.80 -21.42
CA PRO A 17 3.45 30.42 -22.71
C PRO A 17 4.21 29.85 -23.91
N GLU A 18 5.32 29.15 -23.69
CA GLU A 18 6.14 28.53 -24.75
C GLU A 18 5.72 27.08 -25.09
N ASN A 19 4.77 26.52 -24.33
CA ASN A 19 4.44 25.11 -24.41
C ASN A 19 3.19 24.84 -25.26
N ASP A 20 3.28 25.16 -26.55
CA ASP A 20 2.19 24.96 -27.53
C ASP A 20 1.90 23.48 -27.82
N HIS A 21 2.72 22.56 -27.29
CA HIS A 21 2.67 21.14 -27.60
C HIS A 21 1.98 20.27 -26.55
N VAL A 22 1.70 20.77 -25.33
CA VAL A 22 1.04 19.96 -24.29
C VAL A 22 -0.36 19.56 -24.74
N ARG A 23 -1.14 20.51 -25.25
CA ARG A 23 -2.50 20.23 -25.75
C ARG A 23 -2.47 19.26 -26.91
N ALA A 24 -1.56 19.46 -27.86
CA ALA A 24 -1.41 18.58 -29.01
C ALA A 24 -1.06 17.14 -28.56
N LYS A 25 -0.14 16.97 -27.61
CA LYS A 25 0.23 15.66 -27.06
C LYS A 25 -0.90 15.02 -26.27
N ILE A 26 -1.56 15.75 -25.37
CA ILE A 26 -2.71 15.22 -24.61
C ILE A 26 -3.81 14.80 -25.57
N ARG A 27 -4.14 15.63 -26.56
CA ARG A 27 -5.14 15.31 -27.58
C ARG A 27 -4.76 14.09 -28.41
N GLN A 28 -3.49 13.99 -28.81
CA GLN A 28 -2.97 12.84 -29.55
C GLN A 28 -3.03 11.55 -28.72
N THR A 29 -2.71 11.62 -27.42
CA THR A 29 -2.80 10.47 -26.51
C THR A 29 -4.25 10.05 -26.31
N LEU A 30 -5.16 10.98 -25.98
CA LEU A 30 -6.57 10.67 -25.79
C LEU A 30 -7.22 10.12 -27.08
N GLN A 31 -6.80 10.62 -28.25
CA GLN A 31 -7.26 10.07 -29.54
C GLN A 31 -6.80 8.62 -29.74
N ARG A 32 -5.54 8.29 -29.41
CA ARG A 32 -5.04 6.91 -29.47
C ARG A 32 -5.78 5.98 -28.51
N LEU A 33 -6.11 6.46 -27.30
CA LEU A 33 -6.88 5.68 -26.33
C LEU A 33 -8.31 5.43 -26.81
N ARG A 34 -8.94 6.42 -27.45
CA ARG A 34 -10.25 6.28 -28.09
C ARG A 34 -10.22 5.30 -29.27
N ASP A 35 -9.20 5.38 -30.12
CA ASP A 35 -9.05 4.45 -31.25
C ASP A 35 -8.86 3.00 -30.78
N ARG A 36 -8.34 2.82 -29.55
CA ARG A 36 -8.23 1.53 -28.84
C ARG A 36 -9.49 1.14 -28.05
N GLY A 37 -10.51 1.98 -28.01
CA GLY A 37 -11.77 1.73 -27.29
C GLY A 37 -11.70 1.93 -25.77
N GLU A 38 -10.56 2.38 -25.23
CA GLU A 38 -10.32 2.53 -23.78
C GLU A 38 -10.95 3.81 -23.21
N VAL A 39 -11.28 4.77 -24.07
CA VAL A 39 -11.87 6.05 -23.67
C VAL A 39 -12.93 6.48 -24.68
N ASP A 40 -14.11 6.83 -24.17
CA ASP A 40 -15.17 7.49 -24.92
C ASP A 40 -15.17 9.00 -24.66
N PHE A 41 -15.19 9.81 -25.71
CA PHE A 41 -15.44 11.24 -25.57
C PHE A 41 -16.93 11.50 -25.39
N LEU A 42 -17.29 12.12 -24.28
CA LEU A 42 -18.67 12.43 -23.92
C LEU A 42 -19.14 13.74 -24.56
N ASP A 43 -18.22 14.67 -24.84
CA ASP A 43 -18.53 15.95 -25.48
C ASP A 43 -17.36 16.53 -26.29
N GLU A 44 -17.63 17.65 -26.97
CA GLU A 44 -16.66 18.42 -27.75
C GLU A 44 -15.77 19.36 -26.89
N ASN A 45 -16.07 19.47 -25.59
CA ASN A 45 -15.32 20.29 -24.62
C ASN A 45 -14.20 19.51 -23.92
N GLY A 46 -14.08 18.21 -24.21
CA GLY A 46 -13.02 17.35 -23.70
C GLY A 46 -13.40 16.55 -22.46
N ALA A 47 -14.69 16.41 -22.15
CA ALA A 47 -15.14 15.41 -21.19
C ALA A 47 -15.02 14.01 -21.81
N TYR A 48 -14.46 13.07 -21.06
CA TYR A 48 -14.31 11.69 -21.50
C TYR A 48 -14.64 10.71 -20.38
N ARG A 49 -15.12 9.53 -20.77
CA ARG A 49 -15.32 8.37 -19.92
C ARG A 49 -14.22 7.38 -20.24
N ILE A 50 -13.53 6.88 -19.23
CA ILE A 50 -12.66 5.72 -19.39
C ILE A 50 -13.62 4.53 -19.43
N ASN A 51 -13.68 3.84 -20.57
CA ASN A 51 -14.48 2.63 -20.69
C ASN A 51 -13.80 1.57 -19.86
N ASP A 52 -14.61 0.83 -19.09
CA ASP A 52 -14.20 -0.17 -18.11
C ASP A 52 -12.77 -0.62 -18.37
N LEU A 53 -11.85 -0.14 -17.51
CA LEU A 53 -10.59 -0.84 -17.37
C LEU A 53 -11.00 -2.22 -16.87
N ASP A 54 -11.18 -3.14 -17.81
CA ASP A 54 -11.26 -4.56 -17.59
C ASP A 54 -9.90 -5.00 -17.05
N LEU A 55 -9.52 -4.48 -15.87
CA LEU A 55 -8.43 -5.01 -15.07
C LEU A 55 -8.71 -6.47 -14.74
N ASN A 56 -9.97 -6.91 -14.82
CA ASN A 56 -10.41 -8.25 -14.43
C ASN A 56 -10.56 -9.24 -15.60
N ALA A 57 -10.72 -8.81 -16.86
CA ALA A 57 -10.99 -9.75 -17.95
C ALA A 57 -9.74 -10.50 -18.49
N GLU A 58 -8.53 -10.01 -18.20
CA GLU A 58 -7.28 -10.74 -18.43
C GLU A 58 -6.84 -11.55 -17.19
N LEU A 59 -7.33 -11.22 -15.99
CA LEU A 59 -6.99 -11.94 -14.76
C LEU A 59 -7.61 -13.34 -14.72
N ASP A 60 -8.82 -13.55 -15.23
CA ASP A 60 -9.50 -14.87 -15.12
C ASP A 60 -8.89 -16.01 -15.96
N ARG A 61 -8.04 -15.71 -16.97
CA ARG A 61 -7.49 -16.75 -17.85
C ARG A 61 -6.04 -17.14 -17.55
N GLU A 62 -5.29 -16.33 -16.83
CA GLU A 62 -3.91 -16.65 -16.42
C GLU A 62 -3.78 -16.91 -14.91
N SER A 63 -4.78 -16.56 -14.08
CA SER A 63 -4.75 -16.79 -12.62
C SER A 63 -5.28 -18.16 -12.17
N SER A 64 -5.65 -19.05 -13.10
CA SER A 64 -6.22 -20.35 -12.72
C SER A 64 -5.19 -21.44 -12.41
N GLU A 65 -3.90 -21.34 -12.78
CA GLU A 65 -2.98 -22.48 -12.60
C GLU A 65 -1.51 -22.18 -12.20
N ALA A 66 -1.07 -20.95 -11.90
CA ALA A 66 0.37 -20.72 -11.64
C ALA A 66 0.82 -19.88 -10.44
N ASP A 67 -0.03 -19.16 -9.68
CA ASP A 67 0.50 -18.29 -8.61
C ASP A 67 -0.43 -18.10 -7.39
N LYS A 68 -1.22 -19.12 -7.04
CA LYS A 68 -2.05 -19.14 -5.81
C LYS A 68 -1.42 -19.93 -4.66
N SER A 69 -0.10 -20.15 -4.69
CA SER A 69 0.60 -20.91 -3.66
C SER A 69 2.02 -20.40 -3.49
N ARG A 70 2.12 -19.23 -2.87
CA ARG A 70 3.31 -18.83 -2.13
C ARG A 70 2.87 -18.27 -0.78
N THR A 71 2.11 -19.06 -0.02
CA THR A 71 2.32 -19.00 1.42
C THR A 71 3.80 -19.30 1.62
N PRO A 72 4.58 -18.40 2.24
CA PRO A 72 5.98 -18.66 2.50
C PRO A 72 6.09 -19.99 3.24
N ASP A 73 6.99 -20.88 2.81
CA ASP A 73 7.35 -22.02 3.65
C ASP A 73 7.82 -21.44 5.00
N PRO A 74 7.16 -21.75 6.13
CA PRO A 74 7.50 -21.18 7.42
C PRO A 74 8.97 -21.43 7.79
N ASP A 75 9.58 -22.49 7.25
CA ASP A 75 10.99 -22.85 7.47
C ASP A 75 11.95 -22.22 6.46
N SER A 76 11.47 -21.47 5.47
CA SER A 76 12.34 -20.77 4.49
C SER A 76 12.90 -19.47 5.04
N GLU A 77 14.19 -19.20 4.83
CA GLU A 77 14.79 -17.90 5.18
C GLU A 77 14.14 -16.77 4.37
N PRO A 78 13.60 -15.72 5.01
CA PRO A 78 13.00 -14.60 4.28
C PRO A 78 14.07 -13.81 3.55
N GLN A 79 13.75 -13.42 2.31
CA GLN A 79 14.56 -12.50 1.54
C GLN A 79 14.18 -11.07 1.92
N LEU A 80 15.13 -10.29 2.44
CA LEU A 80 14.87 -8.89 2.82
C LEU A 80 14.36 -8.06 1.64
N THR A 81 14.94 -8.28 0.46
CA THR A 81 14.63 -7.57 -0.77
C THR A 81 14.09 -8.49 -1.84
N GLU A 82 13.27 -7.94 -2.74
CA GLU A 82 12.80 -8.69 -3.91
C GLU A 82 13.94 -9.00 -4.89
N ASP A 83 13.97 -10.23 -5.41
CA ASP A 83 14.79 -10.57 -6.56
C ASP A 83 14.32 -9.72 -7.77
N GLU A 84 15.22 -8.90 -8.33
CA GLU A 84 14.98 -7.93 -9.42
C GLU A 84 14.70 -8.59 -10.79
N GLU A 85 13.87 -9.62 -10.86
CA GLU A 85 13.30 -10.01 -12.14
C GLU A 85 12.44 -8.86 -12.67
N ARG A 86 12.67 -8.42 -13.91
CA ARG A 86 12.01 -7.25 -14.51
C ARG A 86 10.52 -7.50 -14.71
N PHE A 87 9.72 -7.33 -13.66
CA PHE A 87 8.27 -7.35 -13.75
C PHE A 87 7.76 -6.14 -14.52
N THR A 88 6.72 -6.35 -15.33
CA THR A 88 5.95 -5.26 -15.94
C THR A 88 5.19 -4.50 -14.86
N GLU A 89 4.83 -3.23 -15.10
CA GLU A 89 4.06 -2.43 -14.13
C GLU A 89 2.73 -3.11 -13.72
N THR A 90 2.07 -3.78 -14.66
CA THR A 90 0.83 -4.53 -14.39
C THR A 90 1.06 -5.67 -13.41
N ARG A 91 2.12 -6.46 -13.60
CA ARG A 91 2.46 -7.56 -12.68
C ARG A 91 2.83 -7.06 -11.28
N ARG A 92 3.53 -5.92 -11.18
CA ARG A 92 3.84 -5.30 -9.88
C ARG A 92 2.57 -4.88 -9.14
N ARG A 93 1.63 -4.22 -9.83
CA ARG A 93 0.35 -3.80 -9.21
C ARG A 93 -0.50 -4.98 -8.73
N ALA A 94 -0.52 -6.08 -9.49
CA ALA A 94 -1.22 -7.29 -9.08
C ALA A 94 -0.59 -7.87 -7.79
N ARG A 95 0.74 -8.01 -7.77
CA ARG A 95 1.47 -8.51 -6.59
C ARG A 95 1.29 -7.64 -5.35
N ASP A 96 1.33 -6.32 -5.49
CA ASP A 96 1.03 -5.39 -4.39
C ASP A 96 -0.38 -5.63 -3.83
N SER A 97 -1.37 -5.85 -4.70
CA SER A 97 -2.75 -6.15 -4.28
C SER A 97 -2.84 -7.48 -3.54
N ASP A 98 -2.21 -8.52 -4.08
CA ASP A 98 -2.20 -9.87 -3.48
C ASP A 98 -1.53 -9.85 -2.10
N PHE A 99 -0.42 -9.11 -1.95
CA PHE A 99 0.26 -8.91 -0.66
C PHE A 99 -0.66 -8.21 0.35
N ILE A 100 -1.31 -7.11 -0.05
CA ILE A 100 -2.20 -6.35 0.84
C ILE A 100 -3.35 -7.23 1.33
N GLU A 101 -3.95 -8.02 0.44
CA GLU A 101 -5.03 -8.93 0.78
C GLU A 101 -4.54 -10.04 1.73
N ALA A 102 -3.44 -10.70 1.40
CA ALA A 102 -2.86 -11.77 2.21
C ALA A 102 -2.52 -11.31 3.64
N VAL A 103 -1.92 -10.12 3.80
CA VAL A 103 -1.63 -9.56 5.12
C VAL A 103 -2.93 -9.25 5.88
N ARG A 104 -3.90 -8.60 5.25
CA ARG A 104 -5.17 -8.28 5.94
C ARG A 104 -5.92 -9.53 6.38
N GLU A 105 -5.91 -10.58 5.57
CA GLU A 105 -6.50 -11.87 5.89
C GLU A 105 -5.77 -12.56 7.05
N ALA A 106 -4.42 -12.60 7.02
CA ALA A 106 -3.62 -13.24 8.08
C ALA A 106 -3.91 -12.66 9.47
N TYR A 107 -4.17 -11.35 9.56
CA TYR A 107 -4.50 -10.68 10.82
C TYR A 107 -6.01 -10.60 11.09
N ASN A 108 -6.87 -11.33 10.36
CA ASN A 108 -8.33 -11.27 10.52
C ASN A 108 -8.86 -9.82 10.51
N GLN A 109 -8.32 -8.99 9.62
CA GLN A 109 -8.66 -7.56 9.49
C GLN A 109 -8.55 -6.77 10.80
N THR A 110 -7.64 -7.19 11.68
CA THR A 110 -7.46 -6.64 13.03
C THR A 110 -6.13 -5.91 13.14
N CYS A 111 -6.12 -4.76 13.81
CA CYS A 111 -4.88 -4.04 14.05
C CYS A 111 -3.98 -4.81 15.02
N VAL A 112 -2.74 -5.10 14.61
CA VAL A 112 -1.74 -5.84 15.41
C VAL A 112 -1.39 -5.15 16.73
N VAL A 113 -1.53 -3.82 16.82
CA VAL A 113 -1.19 -3.03 18.01
C VAL A 113 -2.32 -2.96 19.04
N CYS A 114 -3.56 -2.68 18.59
CA CYS A 114 -4.67 -2.42 19.52
C CYS A 114 -5.79 -3.45 19.50
N GLY A 115 -5.69 -4.48 18.64
CA GLY A 115 -6.70 -5.54 18.53
C GLY A 115 -8.06 -5.07 18.03
N SER A 116 -8.18 -3.83 17.53
CA SER A 116 -9.45 -3.35 16.98
C SER A 116 -9.65 -3.89 15.56
N SER A 117 -10.81 -4.49 15.31
CA SER A 117 -11.37 -4.72 13.98
C SER A 117 -12.51 -3.73 13.76
N ARG A 118 -12.45 -2.98 12.66
CA ARG A 118 -13.41 -1.93 12.29
C ARG A 118 -13.62 -1.96 10.79
N GLU A 119 -14.81 -1.56 10.37
CA GLU A 119 -15.23 -1.60 8.98
C GLU A 119 -16.13 -0.40 8.65
N THR A 120 -16.12 0.00 7.39
CA THR A 120 -17.01 1.03 6.85
C THR A 120 -18.44 0.48 6.74
N PRO A 121 -19.47 1.34 6.57
CA PRO A 121 -20.83 0.86 6.37
C PRO A 121 -21.04 -0.07 5.16
N ASP A 122 -20.15 -0.01 4.17
CA ASP A 122 -20.07 -0.89 2.99
C ASP A 122 -19.19 -2.14 3.19
N GLY A 123 -18.70 -2.37 4.41
CA GLY A 123 -17.99 -3.59 4.81
C GLY A 123 -16.49 -3.60 4.50
N GLN A 124 -15.89 -2.44 4.20
CA GLN A 124 -14.45 -2.37 3.94
C GLN A 124 -13.68 -2.26 5.26
N PRO A 125 -12.65 -3.08 5.50
CA PRO A 125 -11.87 -3.02 6.73
C PRO A 125 -11.10 -1.71 6.84
N GLU A 126 -11.01 -1.16 8.05
CA GLU A 126 -10.27 0.08 8.32
C GLU A 126 -8.76 -0.12 8.28
N VAL A 127 -8.29 -1.34 8.59
CA VAL A 127 -6.86 -1.66 8.66
C VAL A 127 -6.18 -1.59 7.29
N GLU A 128 -4.92 -1.18 7.32
CA GLU A 128 -4.01 -1.10 6.18
C GLU A 128 -2.91 -2.15 6.37
N ALA A 129 -2.47 -2.76 5.26
CA ALA A 129 -1.29 -3.62 5.26
C ALA A 129 -0.06 -2.72 5.12
N ALA A 130 0.81 -2.72 6.12
CA ALA A 130 2.05 -1.98 6.11
C ALA A 130 3.23 -2.95 5.95
N HIS A 131 4.17 -2.61 5.07
CA HIS A 131 5.45 -3.29 5.03
C HIS A 131 6.28 -2.89 6.26
N ILE A 132 6.86 -3.87 6.94
CA ILE A 132 7.79 -3.65 8.06
C ILE A 132 9.09 -3.06 7.51
N TYR A 133 9.74 -3.76 6.57
CA TYR A 133 10.83 -3.21 5.78
C TYR A 133 10.27 -2.58 4.51
N PRO A 134 10.44 -1.27 4.32
CA PRO A 134 9.64 -0.51 3.37
C PRO A 134 9.97 -0.85 1.92
N LYS A 135 8.94 -0.82 1.06
CA LYS A 135 9.09 -0.95 -0.40
C LYS A 135 10.10 0.02 -1.02
N SER A 136 10.22 1.23 -0.47
CA SER A 136 11.19 2.23 -0.93
C SER A 136 12.65 1.80 -0.73
N ALA A 137 12.90 0.86 0.18
CA ALA A 137 14.20 0.23 0.41
C ALA A 137 14.32 -1.15 -0.28
N GLY A 138 13.32 -1.53 -1.08
CA GLY A 138 13.31 -2.79 -1.83
C GLY A 138 12.63 -3.95 -1.11
N GLY A 139 11.85 -3.70 -0.05
CA GLY A 139 11.23 -4.75 0.76
C GLY A 139 10.37 -5.76 -0.01
N ALA A 140 10.51 -7.03 0.38
CA ALA A 140 9.80 -8.12 -0.26
C ALA A 140 8.29 -8.13 0.03
N ASP A 141 7.49 -8.56 -0.95
CA ASP A 141 6.08 -8.95 -0.75
C ASP A 141 5.96 -10.34 -0.10
N ASP A 142 6.60 -10.49 1.05
CA ASP A 142 6.48 -11.65 1.93
C ASP A 142 5.49 -11.27 3.05
N VAL A 143 4.48 -12.10 3.33
CA VAL A 143 3.51 -11.83 4.40
C VAL A 143 4.18 -11.59 5.75
N ARG A 144 5.35 -12.22 6.00
CA ARG A 144 6.15 -12.01 7.20
C ARG A 144 6.83 -10.63 7.27
N ASN A 145 6.89 -9.92 6.14
CA ASN A 145 7.24 -8.50 6.03
C ASN A 145 6.01 -7.58 6.20
N GLY A 146 4.83 -8.13 6.48
CA GLY A 146 3.58 -7.39 6.54
C GLY A 146 2.96 -7.39 7.94
N VAL A 147 2.37 -6.25 8.32
CA VAL A 147 1.52 -6.12 9.50
C VAL A 147 0.22 -5.39 9.15
N ALA A 148 -0.89 -5.81 9.75
CA ALA A 148 -2.15 -5.08 9.65
C ALA A 148 -2.24 -4.01 10.75
N LEU A 149 -2.37 -2.74 10.35
CA LEU A 149 -2.41 -1.60 11.28
C LEU A 149 -3.64 -0.73 11.02
N CYS A 150 -4.29 -0.24 12.07
CA CYS A 150 -5.24 0.86 11.92
C CYS A 150 -4.49 2.13 11.52
N ARG A 151 -5.19 3.12 10.96
CA ARG A 151 -4.55 4.33 10.40
C ARG A 151 -3.63 5.07 11.37
N LEU A 152 -4.01 5.14 12.64
CA LEU A 152 -3.20 5.78 13.67
C LEU A 152 -1.89 5.03 13.90
N HIS A 153 -1.96 3.71 14.11
CA HIS A 153 -0.77 2.92 14.39
C HIS A 153 0.09 2.72 13.14
N HIS A 154 -0.50 2.72 11.94
CA HIS A 154 0.23 2.74 10.68
C HIS A 154 1.08 4.00 10.58
N TRP A 155 0.46 5.18 10.76
CA TRP A 155 1.18 6.44 10.79
C TRP A 155 2.28 6.46 11.87
N ALA A 156 1.98 5.97 13.08
CA ALA A 156 2.94 5.94 14.19
C ALA A 156 4.14 5.01 13.89
N PHE A 157 3.90 3.87 13.26
CA PHE A 157 4.94 2.93 12.86
C PHE A 157 5.83 3.50 11.75
N ASP A 158 5.24 4.04 10.68
CA ASP A 158 5.96 4.63 9.55
C ASP A 158 6.79 5.86 9.91
N THR A 159 6.38 6.60 10.94
CA THR A 159 7.07 7.80 11.40
C THR A 159 8.07 7.52 12.53
N GLY A 160 8.22 6.25 12.93
CA GLY A 160 9.17 5.83 13.96
C GLY A 160 8.76 6.18 15.39
N TRP A 161 7.46 6.39 15.65
CA TRP A 161 6.93 6.42 17.02
C TRP A 161 6.90 5.04 17.65
N LEU A 162 6.55 4.04 16.84
CA LEU A 162 6.46 2.64 17.24
C LEU A 162 7.49 1.81 16.46
N ALA A 163 8.04 0.80 17.12
CA ALA A 163 8.72 -0.32 16.51
C ALA A 163 8.38 -1.59 17.30
N PHE A 164 8.77 -2.78 16.82
CA PHE A 164 8.49 -4.03 17.52
C PHE A 164 9.77 -4.80 17.81
N THR A 165 9.84 -5.49 18.95
CA THR A 165 10.95 -6.40 19.30
C THR A 165 10.85 -7.72 18.52
N ASP A 166 11.91 -8.52 18.55
CA ASP A 166 11.91 -9.85 17.95
C ASP A 166 10.99 -10.85 18.69
N ASP A 167 10.65 -10.52 19.95
CA ASP A 167 9.65 -11.23 20.77
C ASP A 167 8.23 -10.64 20.61
N HIS A 168 8.02 -9.82 19.58
CA HIS A 168 6.73 -9.19 19.24
C HIS A 168 6.14 -8.32 20.36
N GLU A 169 6.98 -7.55 21.04
CA GLU A 169 6.57 -6.51 21.99
C GLU A 169 6.69 -5.12 21.36
N ILE A 170 5.82 -4.19 21.78
CA ILE A 170 5.82 -2.81 21.28
C ILE A 170 6.92 -1.99 21.95
N LEU A 171 7.75 -1.34 21.13
CA LEU A 171 8.69 -0.30 21.52
C LEU A 171 8.12 1.07 21.18
N VAL A 172 8.36 2.06 22.04
CA VAL A 172 7.90 3.44 21.84
C VAL A 172 9.09 4.39 21.92
N LYS A 173 9.22 5.29 20.95
CA LYS A 173 10.31 6.26 20.92
C LYS A 173 10.28 7.17 22.15
N ASP A 174 11.43 7.32 22.81
CA ASP A 174 11.53 8.15 24.01
C ASP A 174 11.69 9.65 23.69
N VAL A 175 10.58 10.38 23.59
CA VAL A 175 10.51 11.81 23.22
C VAL A 175 9.45 12.57 24.04
N PRO A 176 9.62 12.72 25.37
CA PRO A 176 8.62 13.28 26.28
C PRO A 176 8.20 14.73 25.99
N GLU A 177 8.99 15.47 25.22
CA GLU A 177 8.71 16.84 24.80
C GLU A 177 7.68 16.96 23.66
N ARG A 178 7.28 15.84 23.04
CA ARG A 178 6.34 15.81 21.91
C ARG A 178 4.90 15.56 22.37
N GLU A 179 3.96 16.26 21.74
CA GLU A 179 2.54 15.98 21.91
C GLU A 179 2.21 14.55 21.46
N GLY A 180 1.33 13.86 22.19
CA GLY A 180 1.00 12.46 21.94
C GLY A 180 1.98 11.44 22.54
N TYR A 181 3.15 11.86 23.06
CA TYR A 181 4.13 10.93 23.65
C TYR A 181 3.52 10.00 24.71
N TYR A 182 2.82 10.56 25.70
CA TYR A 182 2.24 9.75 26.78
C TYR A 182 1.09 8.85 26.31
N GLU A 183 0.44 9.18 25.18
CA GLU A 183 -0.57 8.31 24.58
C GLU A 183 0.10 7.03 24.04
N PHE A 184 1.16 7.18 23.24
CA PHE A 184 1.91 6.04 22.72
C PHE A 184 2.70 5.31 23.79
N LYS A 185 3.29 6.01 24.77
CA LYS A 185 4.14 5.40 25.80
C LYS A 185 3.41 4.35 26.63
N GLN A 186 2.09 4.45 26.76
CA GLN A 186 1.25 3.44 27.41
C GLN A 186 1.20 2.09 26.67
N LEU A 187 1.61 2.06 25.39
CA LEU A 187 1.68 0.85 24.58
C LEU A 187 2.98 0.07 24.79
N GLU A 188 4.01 0.69 25.35
CA GLU A 188 5.34 0.09 25.49
C GLU A 188 5.30 -1.20 26.32
N GLY A 189 5.92 -2.25 25.80
CA GLY A 189 5.99 -3.57 26.43
C GLY A 189 4.71 -4.42 26.26
N ASN A 190 3.66 -3.90 25.63
CA ASN A 190 2.51 -4.74 25.28
C ASN A 190 2.88 -5.68 24.13
N SER A 191 2.40 -6.92 24.20
CA SER A 191 2.55 -7.89 23.11
C SER A 191 1.63 -7.55 21.93
N LEU A 192 2.11 -7.84 20.73
CA LEU A 192 1.34 -7.75 19.49
C LEU A 192 0.21 -8.79 19.43
N VAL A 193 -0.86 -8.44 18.71
CA VAL A 193 -1.94 -9.35 18.36
C VAL A 193 -1.55 -10.08 17.07
N LEU A 194 -0.89 -11.22 17.22
CA LEU A 194 -0.36 -12.03 16.11
C LEU A 194 -1.46 -12.84 15.40
N PRO A 195 -1.22 -13.26 14.13
CA PRO A 195 -2.07 -14.20 13.41
C PRO A 195 -2.29 -15.51 14.19
N GLU A 196 -3.48 -16.11 14.05
CA GLU A 196 -3.77 -17.42 14.67
C GLU A 196 -3.01 -18.57 13.98
N GLU A 197 -2.75 -18.41 12.68
CA GLU A 197 -1.97 -19.36 11.90
C GLU A 197 -0.47 -19.10 12.08
N GLY A 198 0.26 -20.10 12.56
CA GLY A 198 1.71 -20.01 12.75
C GLY A 198 2.46 -19.91 11.41
N GLY A 199 3.58 -19.18 11.41
CA GLY A 199 4.47 -19.06 10.24
C GLY A 199 4.27 -17.81 9.37
N VAL A 200 3.27 -16.98 9.67
CA VAL A 200 3.03 -15.68 9.01
C VAL A 200 3.23 -14.49 9.95
N GLU A 201 3.82 -14.72 11.12
CA GLU A 201 4.17 -13.68 12.08
C GLU A 201 5.27 -12.75 11.53
N PRO A 202 5.36 -11.50 12.00
CA PRO A 202 6.43 -10.58 11.64
C PRO A 202 7.81 -11.22 11.86
N HIS A 203 8.59 -11.38 10.80
CA HIS A 203 9.88 -12.06 10.92
C HIS A 203 10.93 -11.12 11.55
N PRO A 204 11.78 -11.61 12.48
CA PRO A 204 12.83 -10.82 13.14
C PRO A 204 13.71 -10.02 12.19
N THR A 205 14.05 -10.57 11.03
CA THR A 205 14.84 -9.87 9.98
C THR A 205 14.23 -8.53 9.59
N TYR A 206 12.92 -8.47 9.32
CA TYR A 206 12.29 -7.21 8.92
C TYR A 206 12.16 -6.27 10.12
N LEU A 207 11.83 -6.80 11.30
CA LEU A 207 11.70 -6.03 12.53
C LEU A 207 13.01 -5.35 12.93
N GLN A 208 14.14 -6.05 12.83
CA GLN A 208 15.47 -5.52 13.07
C GLN A 208 15.77 -4.34 12.14
N GLU A 209 15.57 -4.52 10.84
CA GLU A 209 15.82 -3.47 9.85
C GLU A 209 14.91 -2.24 10.06
N HIS A 210 13.64 -2.44 10.40
CA HIS A 210 12.75 -1.33 10.77
C HIS A 210 13.27 -0.56 11.98
N ARG A 211 13.69 -1.26 13.05
CA ARG A 211 14.30 -0.63 14.22
C ARG A 211 15.55 0.17 13.85
N GLU A 212 16.43 -0.38 13.02
CA GLU A 212 17.62 0.32 12.54
C GLU A 212 17.29 1.58 11.73
N LEU A 213 16.33 1.50 10.80
CA LEU A 213 15.88 2.63 9.98
C LEU A 213 15.32 3.79 10.83
N HIS A 214 14.64 3.48 11.92
CA HIS A 214 14.03 4.47 12.83
C HIS A 214 14.88 4.79 14.08
N GLY A 215 16.06 4.17 14.20
CA GLY A 215 17.03 4.38 15.29
C GLY A 215 16.50 3.96 16.66
N PHE A 216 15.83 2.82 16.74
CA PHE A 216 15.46 2.15 18.00
C PHE A 216 16.61 1.31 18.57
#